data_AF-A0A0C2YF46-F1
#
_entry.id   AF-A0A0C2YF46-F1
#
_cell.length_a   1.000
_cell.length_b   1.000
_cell.length_c   1.000
_cell.angle_alpha   90.00
_cell.angle_beta   90.00
_cell.angle_gamma   90.00
#
_symmetry.space_group_name_H-M   'P 1'
#
loop_
_entity.id
_entity.type
_entity.pdbx_description
1 polymer ?
#
loop_
_entity_poly.entity_id
_entity_poly.type
_entity_poly.pdbx_seq_one_letter_code
_entity_poly.pdbx_strand_id
1 'polypeptide(L)'
;MVMMFSVSSGFLHAVRGKDNKDYIVRVMASGGEGHNHLRLVRRLSSAFPDNTLSNTHILPMVLEVQFQDITFGFFPKAQYSLIDAVTTRENTVEDVVHMILQALEAVVYIHGKDIAHRDLFFGNFVIDLDPGSMEGRCWMRPRIYMIDFETAVEFPPDTPLENRFCNDFPIPAHAAHLYRRPKPDELTHEPLLYCPFRLDIWQFGYDLVKYFSTTAVPELDSLWPRLMATNPQERPTAQKVLDELGAFVRRTPPDQLHVPFTNF
;
A
#
# COMPACT_ATOMS: atom_id res chain seq x y z
N MET A 1 -19.45 -26.68 4.60
CA MET A 1 -18.08 -26.46 4.09
C MET A 1 -17.39 -25.53 5.06
N VAL A 2 -16.46 -26.05 5.85
CA VAL A 2 -15.73 -25.26 6.86
C VAL A 2 -14.63 -24.50 6.10
N MET A 3 -14.77 -23.18 5.97
CA MET A 3 -13.70 -22.34 5.43
C MET A 3 -12.55 -22.35 6.43
N MET A 4 -11.45 -22.98 6.05
CA MET A 4 -10.21 -22.97 6.81
C MET A 4 -9.54 -21.61 6.59
N PHE A 5 -9.49 -20.78 7.64
CA PHE A 5 -8.85 -19.48 7.56
C PHE A 5 -7.35 -19.61 7.88
N SER A 6 -6.50 -19.26 6.91
CA SER A 6 -5.06 -19.08 7.13
C SER A 6 -4.85 -17.77 7.90
N VAL A 7 -4.42 -17.88 9.17
CA VAL A 7 -4.05 -16.73 10.01
C VAL A 7 -2.53 -16.70 10.08
N SER A 8 -1.90 -15.88 9.24
CA SER A 8 -0.43 -15.79 9.14
C SER A 8 0.23 -14.79 10.09
N SER A 9 -0.50 -14.20 11.05
CA SER A 9 0.11 -13.56 12.23
C SER A 9 -0.81 -13.70 13.43
N GLY A 10 -0.26 -14.03 14.61
CA GLY A 10 -1.03 -14.14 15.87
C GLY A 10 -1.67 -12.83 16.36
N PHE A 11 -1.67 -11.80 15.52
CA PHE A 11 -2.18 -10.46 15.81
C PHE A 11 -3.44 -10.12 15.00
N LEU A 12 -3.87 -10.99 14.06
CA LEU A 12 -5.03 -10.74 13.18
C LEU A 12 -6.07 -11.85 13.35
N HIS A 13 -7.31 -11.49 13.65
CA HIS A 13 -8.41 -12.44 13.79
C HIS A 13 -9.63 -12.00 13.00
N ALA A 14 -10.13 -12.89 12.14
CA ALA A 14 -11.41 -12.67 11.47
C ALA A 14 -12.57 -12.88 12.45
N VAL A 15 -13.51 -11.93 12.46
CA VAL A 15 -14.73 -12.00 13.28
C VAL A 15 -15.94 -11.58 12.46
N ARG A 16 -17.12 -12.07 12.84
CA ARG A 16 -18.40 -11.61 12.28
C ARG A 16 -19.13 -10.76 13.30
N GLY A 17 -19.47 -9.54 12.91
CA GLY A 17 -20.27 -8.62 13.71
C GLY A 17 -21.72 -9.07 13.82
N LYS A 18 -22.44 -8.52 14.80
CA LYS A 18 -23.89 -8.75 14.95
C LYS A 18 -24.71 -8.19 13.78
N ASP A 19 -24.12 -7.28 13.01
CA ASP A 19 -24.66 -6.72 11.77
C ASP A 19 -24.40 -7.61 10.54
N ASN A 20 -23.92 -8.83 10.74
CA ASN A 20 -23.54 -9.80 9.71
C ASN A 20 -22.42 -9.34 8.77
N LYS A 21 -21.64 -8.32 9.16
CA LYS A 21 -20.43 -7.92 8.42
C LYS A 21 -19.20 -8.64 8.98
N ASP A 22 -18.24 -8.88 8.09
CA ASP A 22 -16.97 -9.51 8.45
C ASP A 22 -15.90 -8.44 8.71
N TYR A 23 -15.16 -8.64 9.78
CA TYR A 23 -14.11 -7.74 10.25
C TYR A 23 -12.82 -8.50 10.51
N ILE A 24 -11.71 -7.79 10.39
CA ILE A 24 -10.42 -8.20 10.90
C ILE A 24 -10.14 -7.42 12.18
N VAL A 25 -9.90 -8.13 13.27
CA VAL A 25 -9.48 -7.58 14.56
C VAL A 25 -7.97 -7.64 14.63
N ARG A 26 -7.33 -6.51 14.92
CA ARG A 26 -5.88 -6.40 15.09
C ARG A 26 -5.54 -5.87 16.48
N VAL A 27 -4.49 -6.40 17.10
CA VAL A 27 -3.84 -5.74 18.24
C VAL A 27 -3.07 -4.52 17.73
N MET A 28 -3.48 -3.33 18.15
CA MET A 28 -2.90 -2.06 17.71
C MET A 28 -1.81 -1.54 18.65
N ALA A 29 -1.99 -1.78 19.95
CA ALA A 29 -1.05 -1.40 20.99
C ALA A 29 -1.17 -2.38 22.17
N SER A 30 -0.06 -2.69 22.82
CA SER A 30 0.01 -3.57 23.99
C SER A 30 1.29 -3.29 24.76
N GLY A 31 1.26 -3.30 26.10
CA GLY A 31 2.47 -3.22 26.92
C GLY A 31 3.34 -1.97 26.69
N GLY A 32 2.76 -0.85 26.22
CA GLY A 32 3.51 0.38 25.90
C GLY A 32 3.95 0.50 24.43
N GLU A 33 3.86 -0.57 23.64
CA GLU A 33 4.26 -0.60 22.23
C GLU A 33 3.09 -0.32 21.27
N GLY A 34 3.38 0.05 20.02
CA GLY A 34 2.36 0.22 18.95
C GLY A 34 1.60 1.56 18.96
N HIS A 35 1.85 2.44 19.93
CA HIS A 35 1.14 3.71 20.06
C HIS A 35 1.30 4.65 18.85
N ASN A 36 2.46 4.65 18.17
CA ASN A 36 2.66 5.45 16.95
C ASN A 36 1.76 4.98 15.81
N HIS A 37 1.73 3.67 15.56
CA HIS A 37 0.85 3.04 14.57
C HIS A 37 -0.62 3.36 14.86
N LEU A 38 -1.07 3.15 16.10
CA LEU A 38 -2.43 3.45 16.53
C LEU A 38 -2.79 4.94 16.34
N ARG A 39 -1.87 5.87 16.68
CA ARG A 39 -2.06 7.31 16.47
C ARG A 39 -2.29 7.64 15.00
N LEU A 40 -1.46 7.10 14.11
CA LEU A 40 -1.58 7.34 12.66
C LEU A 40 -2.88 6.77 12.11
N VAL A 41 -3.22 5.52 12.44
CA VAL A 41 -4.45 4.87 11.95
C VAL A 41 -5.70 5.63 12.42
N ARG A 42 -5.76 6.07 13.69
CA ARG A 42 -6.85 6.93 14.19
C ARG A 42 -6.98 8.20 13.37
N ARG A 43 -5.86 8.90 13.15
CA ARG A 43 -5.84 10.16 12.38
C ARG A 43 -6.32 9.93 10.95
N LEU A 44 -5.79 8.90 10.27
CA LEU A 44 -6.13 8.63 8.87
C LEU A 44 -7.55 8.10 8.67
N SER A 45 -8.13 7.44 9.68
CA SER A 45 -9.50 6.89 9.61
C SER A 45 -10.58 7.92 9.94
N SER A 46 -10.28 8.90 10.80
CA SER A 46 -11.32 9.71 11.46
C SER A 46 -11.16 11.21 11.29
N ALA A 47 -10.05 11.72 10.75
CA ALA A 47 -9.85 13.15 10.59
C ALA A 47 -10.81 13.74 9.54
N PHE A 48 -11.58 14.74 9.94
CA PHE A 48 -12.34 15.58 9.02
C PHE A 48 -11.41 16.67 8.42
N PRO A 49 -11.52 17.00 7.12
CA PRO A 49 -12.48 16.49 6.13
C PRO A 49 -12.06 15.19 5.44
N ASP A 50 -10.89 14.64 5.75
CA ASP A 50 -10.31 13.52 5.00
C ASP A 50 -11.17 12.25 5.00
N ASN A 51 -11.87 11.98 6.09
CA ASN A 51 -12.81 10.85 6.20
C ASN A 51 -14.02 10.93 5.24
N THR A 52 -14.20 12.06 4.53
CA THR A 52 -15.20 12.24 3.48
C THR A 52 -14.63 12.14 2.06
N LEU A 53 -13.30 12.08 1.92
CA LEU A 53 -12.64 12.00 0.63
C LEU A 53 -12.70 10.56 0.09
N SER A 54 -13.03 10.41 -1.20
CA SER A 54 -13.10 9.09 -1.85
C SER A 54 -11.73 8.51 -2.18
N ASN A 55 -10.69 9.36 -2.27
CA ASN A 55 -9.36 9.03 -2.77
C ASN A 55 -8.30 8.85 -1.66
N THR A 56 -8.70 8.66 -0.40
CA THR A 56 -7.72 8.38 0.67
C THR A 56 -7.13 6.98 0.56
N HIS A 57 -7.96 6.00 0.15
CA HIS A 57 -7.59 4.60 0.00
C HIS A 57 -6.84 4.03 1.20
N ILE A 58 -7.19 4.48 2.41
CA ILE A 58 -6.70 3.91 3.67
C ILE A 58 -7.79 3.02 4.22
N LEU A 59 -7.47 1.80 4.66
CA LEU A 59 -8.46 0.93 5.29
C LEU A 59 -8.88 1.55 6.64
N PRO A 60 -10.16 1.94 6.81
CA PRO A 60 -10.56 2.66 8.02
C PRO A 60 -10.65 1.70 9.21
N MET A 61 -10.14 2.14 10.35
CA MET A 61 -10.45 1.53 11.64
C MET A 61 -11.85 1.99 12.07
N VAL A 62 -12.82 1.08 12.05
CA VAL A 62 -14.24 1.39 12.25
C VAL A 62 -14.71 1.24 13.70
N LEU A 63 -13.97 0.48 14.49
CA LEU A 63 -14.19 0.34 15.92
C LEU A 63 -12.85 0.14 16.62
N GLU A 64 -12.73 0.75 17.79
CA GLU A 64 -11.60 0.57 18.68
C GLU A 64 -12.14 0.07 20.03
N VAL A 65 -11.49 -0.96 20.57
CA VAL A 65 -11.84 -1.55 21.87
C VAL A 65 -10.59 -1.63 22.72
N GLN A 66 -10.65 -1.07 23.92
CA GLN A 66 -9.60 -1.21 24.91
C GLN A 66 -9.95 -2.32 25.90
N PHE A 67 -9.00 -3.21 26.17
CA PHE A 67 -9.10 -4.23 27.20
C PHE A 67 -7.77 -4.29 27.96
N GLN A 68 -7.80 -3.88 29.23
CA GLN A 68 -6.59 -3.72 30.04
C GLN A 68 -5.57 -2.81 29.33
N ASP A 69 -4.33 -3.27 29.15
CA ASP A 69 -3.26 -2.55 28.45
C ASP A 69 -3.23 -2.80 26.94
N ILE A 70 -4.20 -3.57 26.40
CA ILE A 70 -4.29 -3.91 24.99
C ILE A 70 -5.35 -3.06 24.30
N THR A 71 -4.99 -2.47 23.17
CA THR A 71 -5.95 -1.78 22.28
C THR A 71 -6.16 -2.60 21.02
N PHE A 72 -7.41 -2.93 20.73
CA PHE A 72 -7.84 -3.64 19.53
C PHE A 72 -8.47 -2.67 18.53
N GLY A 73 -8.09 -2.81 17.26
CA GLY A 73 -8.69 -2.12 16.13
C GLY A 73 -9.48 -3.10 15.28
N PHE A 74 -10.66 -2.68 14.82
CA PHE A 74 -11.50 -3.45 13.92
C PHE A 74 -11.49 -2.78 12.56
N PHE A 75 -11.27 -3.60 11.52
CA PHE A 75 -11.18 -3.17 10.14
C PHE A 75 -12.16 -3.96 9.29
N PRO A 76 -12.84 -3.37 8.30
CA PRO A 76 -13.63 -4.13 7.33
C PRO A 76 -12.76 -5.21 6.68
N LYS A 77 -13.29 -6.43 6.55
CA LYS A 77 -12.58 -7.52 5.88
C LYS A 77 -12.53 -7.25 4.36
N ALA A 78 -11.34 -6.99 3.86
CA ALA A 78 -11.01 -7.10 2.44
C ALA A 78 -10.86 -8.58 2.02
N GLN A 79 -10.95 -8.87 0.73
CA GLN A 79 -11.00 -10.26 0.23
C GLN A 79 -9.65 -10.76 -0.27
N TYR A 80 -8.89 -9.92 -0.96
CA TYR A 80 -7.62 -10.32 -1.60
C TYR A 80 -6.51 -9.31 -1.29
N SER A 81 -5.25 -9.71 -1.47
CA SER A 81 -4.13 -8.77 -1.50
C SER A 81 -3.94 -8.23 -2.92
N LEU A 82 -3.29 -7.07 -3.06
CA LEU A 82 -2.93 -6.56 -4.38
C LEU A 82 -1.95 -7.50 -5.10
N ILE A 83 -1.07 -8.21 -4.35
CA ILE A 83 -0.16 -9.21 -4.92
C ILE A 83 -0.96 -10.31 -5.64
N ASP A 84 -2.00 -10.84 -5.00
CA ASP A 84 -2.82 -11.91 -5.58
C ASP A 84 -3.46 -11.44 -6.88
N ALA A 85 -4.01 -10.22 -6.89
CA ALA A 85 -4.68 -9.67 -8.06
C ALA A 85 -3.74 -9.30 -9.23
N VAL A 86 -2.49 -8.92 -8.96
CA VAL A 86 -1.51 -8.68 -10.04
C VAL A 86 -0.83 -9.96 -10.55
N THR A 87 -0.96 -11.08 -9.83
CA THR A 87 -0.34 -12.35 -10.21
C THR A 87 -1.33 -13.40 -10.73
N THR A 88 -2.63 -13.12 -10.69
CA THR A 88 -3.66 -13.98 -11.31
C THR A 88 -3.78 -13.74 -12.82
N ARG A 89 -4.08 -14.82 -13.56
CA ARG A 89 -4.35 -14.81 -15.01
C ARG A 89 -5.72 -14.25 -15.38
N GLU A 90 -6.57 -14.05 -14.39
CA GLU A 90 -7.95 -13.62 -14.56
C GLU A 90 -8.04 -12.10 -14.79
N ASN A 91 -7.02 -11.34 -14.40
CA ASN A 91 -6.99 -9.89 -14.60
C ASN A 91 -6.33 -9.47 -15.92
N THR A 92 -6.84 -8.38 -16.47
CA THR A 92 -6.26 -7.67 -17.60
C THR A 92 -5.25 -6.61 -17.16
N VAL A 93 -4.45 -6.12 -18.10
CA VAL A 93 -3.61 -4.92 -17.87
C VAL A 93 -4.46 -3.73 -17.42
N GLU A 94 -5.66 -3.55 -17.98
CA GLU A 94 -6.62 -2.51 -17.59
C GLU A 94 -7.00 -2.60 -16.09
N ASP A 95 -7.36 -3.79 -15.62
CA ASP A 95 -7.76 -4.00 -14.22
C ASP A 95 -6.63 -3.57 -13.29
N VAL A 96 -5.42 -4.05 -13.56
CA VAL A 96 -4.25 -3.76 -12.72
C VAL A 96 -3.87 -2.30 -12.75
N VAL A 97 -3.85 -1.67 -13.92
CA VAL A 97 -3.54 -0.23 -14.01
C VAL A 97 -4.52 0.60 -13.18
N HIS A 98 -5.82 0.25 -13.18
CA HIS A 98 -6.79 0.93 -12.32
C HIS A 98 -6.58 0.67 -10.83
N MET A 99 -6.12 -0.51 -10.44
CA MET A 99 -5.72 -0.80 -9.06
C MET A 99 -4.48 0.01 -8.66
N ILE A 100 -3.47 0.08 -9.53
CA ILE A 100 -2.24 0.85 -9.31
C ILE A 100 -2.52 2.36 -9.20
N LEU A 101 -3.45 2.90 -10.01
CA LEU A 101 -3.88 4.29 -9.88
C LEU A 101 -4.44 4.59 -8.48
N GLN A 102 -5.32 3.74 -7.95
CA GLN A 102 -5.86 3.92 -6.60
C GLN A 102 -4.81 3.73 -5.50
N ALA A 103 -3.90 2.77 -5.67
CA ALA A 103 -2.77 2.61 -4.75
C ALA A 103 -1.88 3.87 -4.74
N LEU A 104 -1.59 4.47 -5.90
CA LEU A 104 -0.85 5.72 -6.00
C LEU A 104 -1.60 6.91 -5.39
N GLU A 105 -2.92 6.99 -5.54
CA GLU A 105 -3.75 7.99 -4.84
C GLU A 105 -3.58 7.89 -3.31
N ALA A 106 -3.53 6.68 -2.77
CA ALA A 106 -3.26 6.43 -1.35
C ALA A 106 -1.88 6.98 -0.93
N VAL A 107 -0.85 6.74 -1.75
CA VAL A 107 0.53 7.20 -1.49
C VAL A 107 0.61 8.72 -1.56
N VAL A 108 0.01 9.34 -2.59
CA VAL A 108 -0.11 10.79 -2.73
C VAL A 108 -0.77 11.39 -1.49
N TYR A 109 -1.84 10.78 -1.02
CA TYR A 109 -2.57 11.23 0.15
C TYR A 109 -1.70 11.23 1.42
N ILE A 110 -0.99 10.14 1.73
CA ILE A 110 -0.13 10.09 2.92
C ILE A 110 1.10 10.99 2.78
N HIS A 111 1.71 11.06 1.60
CA HIS A 111 2.87 11.93 1.34
C HIS A 111 2.49 13.40 1.48
N GLY A 112 1.28 13.79 1.05
CA GLY A 112 0.74 15.13 1.23
C GLY A 112 0.40 15.49 2.69
N LYS A 113 0.42 14.52 3.60
CA LYS A 113 0.31 14.72 5.06
C LYS A 113 1.64 14.59 5.79
N ASP A 114 2.74 14.59 5.04
CA ASP A 114 4.10 14.45 5.55
C ASP A 114 4.32 13.10 6.26
N ILE A 115 3.59 12.07 5.82
CA ILE A 115 3.70 10.70 6.29
C ILE A 115 4.37 9.85 5.21
N ALA A 116 5.42 9.12 5.58
CA ALA A 116 6.04 8.10 4.74
C ALA A 116 5.81 6.72 5.36
N HIS A 117 5.44 5.73 4.55
CA HIS A 117 5.05 4.40 5.03
C HIS A 117 6.25 3.55 5.46
N ARG A 118 7.38 3.63 4.74
CA ARG A 118 8.63 2.85 4.93
C ARG A 118 8.53 1.33 4.72
N ASP A 119 7.36 0.81 4.36
CA ASP A 119 7.14 -0.59 4.01
C ASP A 119 6.11 -0.71 2.88
N LEU A 120 6.25 0.13 1.85
CA LEU A 120 5.25 0.31 0.80
C LEU A 120 5.35 -0.73 -0.33
N PHE A 121 5.06 -1.98 -0.01
CA PHE A 121 4.96 -3.08 -0.98
C PHE A 121 3.49 -3.48 -1.19
N PHE A 122 3.19 -4.18 -2.28
CA PHE A 122 1.85 -4.65 -2.65
C PHE A 122 1.22 -5.54 -1.58
N GLY A 123 2.02 -6.21 -0.76
CA GLY A 123 1.53 -7.00 0.39
C GLY A 123 0.83 -6.16 1.45
N ASN A 124 1.05 -4.84 1.46
CA ASN A 124 0.41 -3.89 2.36
C ASN A 124 -0.74 -3.13 1.67
N PHE A 125 -1.26 -3.68 0.57
CA PHE A 125 -2.49 -3.26 -0.08
C PHE A 125 -3.49 -4.42 -0.15
N VAL A 126 -4.73 -4.14 0.21
CA VAL A 126 -5.84 -5.10 0.17
C VAL A 126 -6.96 -4.59 -0.73
N ILE A 127 -7.73 -5.50 -1.31
CA ILE A 127 -8.77 -5.20 -2.29
C ILE A 127 -10.09 -5.87 -1.90
N ASP A 128 -11.20 -5.20 -2.22
CA ASP A 128 -12.54 -5.67 -1.87
C ASP A 128 -13.07 -6.78 -2.79
N LEU A 129 -12.71 -6.76 -4.07
CA LEU A 129 -13.05 -7.76 -5.07
C LEU A 129 -11.93 -7.92 -6.10
N ASP A 130 -11.82 -9.12 -6.67
CA ASP A 130 -10.96 -9.38 -7.83
C ASP A 130 -11.78 -9.17 -9.12
N PRO A 131 -11.37 -8.27 -10.05
CA PRO A 131 -12.16 -7.99 -11.25
C PRO A 131 -12.34 -9.20 -12.16
N GLY A 132 -11.29 -9.99 -12.37
CA GLY A 132 -11.34 -11.18 -13.22
C GLY A 132 -11.77 -10.90 -14.66
N SER A 133 -11.44 -9.73 -15.22
CA SER A 133 -12.04 -9.27 -16.49
C SER A 133 -11.70 -10.12 -17.71
N MET A 134 -10.74 -11.06 -17.61
CA MET A 134 -10.45 -12.05 -18.66
C MET A 134 -11.56 -13.12 -18.79
N GLU A 135 -12.29 -13.43 -17.71
CA GLU A 135 -13.38 -14.43 -17.72
C GLU A 135 -14.73 -13.84 -18.13
N GLY A 136 -14.85 -12.52 -18.02
CA GLY A 136 -16.01 -11.74 -18.41
C GLY A 136 -15.79 -10.29 -18.00
N ARG A 137 -16.10 -9.35 -18.89
CA ARG A 137 -15.79 -7.93 -18.67
C ARG A 137 -16.40 -7.43 -17.36
N CYS A 138 -15.55 -7.08 -16.39
CA CYS A 138 -15.99 -6.47 -15.15
C CYS A 138 -16.15 -4.96 -15.33
N TRP A 139 -17.37 -4.48 -15.07
CA TRP A 139 -17.68 -3.04 -15.15
C TRP A 139 -17.42 -2.31 -13.83
N MET A 140 -17.17 -3.06 -12.75
CA MET A 140 -16.86 -2.49 -11.44
C MET A 140 -15.36 -2.29 -11.31
N ARG A 141 -14.95 -1.20 -10.67
CA ARG A 141 -13.56 -1.00 -10.27
C ARG A 141 -13.43 -1.39 -8.80
N PRO A 142 -12.52 -2.31 -8.46
CA PRO A 142 -12.31 -2.74 -7.09
C PRO A 142 -11.74 -1.57 -6.31
N ARG A 143 -12.05 -1.49 -5.01
CA ARG A 143 -11.46 -0.49 -4.14
C ARG A 143 -10.19 -1.01 -3.48
N ILE A 144 -9.14 -0.22 -3.56
CA ILE A 144 -7.83 -0.53 -3.00
C ILE A 144 -7.67 0.17 -1.66
N TYR A 145 -7.11 -0.54 -0.69
CA TYR A 145 -6.80 0.04 0.61
C TYR A 145 -5.36 -0.26 1.03
N MET A 146 -4.61 0.78 1.33
CA MET A 146 -3.35 0.72 2.04
C MET A 146 -3.61 0.35 3.51
N ILE A 147 -2.78 -0.55 4.04
CA ILE A 147 -2.79 -1.00 5.43
C ILE A 147 -1.40 -0.87 6.05
N ASP A 148 -1.31 -1.14 7.36
CA ASP A 148 -0.07 -1.46 8.04
C ASP A 148 0.98 -0.33 8.22
N PHE A 149 0.57 0.74 8.89
CA PHE A 149 1.42 1.90 9.23
C PHE A 149 2.40 1.66 10.41
N GLU A 150 2.87 0.44 10.66
CA GLU A 150 3.73 0.15 11.81
C GLU A 150 5.13 0.79 11.68
N THR A 151 5.67 0.79 10.47
CA THR A 151 6.98 1.36 10.14
C THR A 151 6.91 2.84 9.74
N ALA A 152 5.70 3.41 9.70
CA ALA A 152 5.47 4.74 9.17
C ALA A 152 6.00 5.85 10.08
N VAL A 153 6.50 6.90 9.45
CA VAL A 153 6.98 8.11 10.10
C VAL A 153 6.16 9.31 9.66
N GLU A 154 5.94 10.25 10.57
CA GLU A 154 5.24 11.49 10.33
C GLU A 154 6.16 12.65 10.70
N PHE A 155 6.36 13.57 9.76
CA PHE A 155 7.09 14.81 10.01
C PHE A 155 6.13 15.91 10.46
N PRO A 156 6.51 16.75 11.45
CA PRO A 156 5.76 17.95 11.78
C PRO A 156 5.60 18.85 10.54
N PRO A 157 4.45 19.52 10.36
CA PRO A 157 4.19 20.38 9.19
C PRO A 157 5.27 21.45 8.96
N ASP A 158 5.84 21.98 10.04
CA ASP A 158 6.87 23.02 9.99
C ASP A 158 8.27 22.49 9.64
N THR A 159 8.43 21.18 9.46
CA THR A 159 9.71 20.57 9.06
C THR A 159 9.97 20.84 7.58
N PRO A 160 11.03 21.58 7.21
CA PRO A 160 11.38 21.82 5.81
C PRO A 160 11.63 20.51 5.07
N LEU A 161 11.29 20.45 3.77
CA LEU A 161 11.41 19.22 2.96
C LEU A 161 12.84 18.66 2.96
N GLU A 162 13.84 19.54 2.94
CA GLU A 162 15.27 19.22 3.01
C GLU A 162 15.74 18.67 4.35
N ASN A 163 14.88 18.65 5.37
CA ASN A 163 15.18 18.10 6.69
C ASN A 163 14.37 16.84 6.99
N ARG A 164 13.54 16.37 6.04
CA ARG A 164 12.70 15.17 6.22
C ARG A 164 13.46 13.90 5.83
N PHE A 165 14.41 13.55 6.69
CA PHE A 165 15.27 12.38 6.54
C PHE A 165 15.11 11.43 7.73
N CYS A 166 15.26 10.14 7.46
CA CYS A 166 15.38 9.10 8.48
C CYS A 166 16.83 8.63 8.58
N ASN A 167 17.26 8.35 9.80
CA ASN A 167 18.59 7.80 10.11
C ASN A 167 18.51 6.43 10.81
N ASP A 168 17.32 5.85 10.84
CA ASP A 168 16.99 4.57 11.46
C ASP A 168 16.42 3.60 10.42
N PHE A 169 16.66 2.30 10.64
CA PHE A 169 16.13 1.27 9.78
C PHE A 169 14.60 1.15 9.98
N PRO A 170 13.80 0.86 8.93
CA PRO A 170 12.33 0.71 9.01
C PRO A 170 11.80 -0.08 10.21
N ILE A 171 12.54 -1.10 10.63
CA ILE A 171 12.21 -2.00 11.74
C ILE A 171 13.25 -1.87 12.86
N PRO A 172 12.86 -2.02 14.13
CA PRO A 172 13.79 -2.02 15.26
C PRO A 172 14.99 -2.94 15.07
N ALA A 173 16.17 -2.52 15.54
CA ALA A 173 17.43 -3.25 15.35
C ALA A 173 17.38 -4.73 15.78
N HIS A 174 16.68 -5.02 16.89
CA HIS A 174 16.52 -6.39 17.39
C HIS A 174 15.72 -7.29 16.42
N ALA A 175 14.87 -6.72 15.58
CA ALA A 175 14.05 -7.42 14.60
C ALA A 175 14.52 -7.23 13.15
N ALA A 176 15.58 -6.44 12.91
CA ALA A 176 16.08 -6.17 11.55
C ALA A 176 16.51 -7.43 10.79
N HIS A 177 16.97 -8.47 11.50
CA HIS A 177 17.32 -9.77 10.94
C HIS A 177 16.11 -10.57 10.42
N LEU A 178 14.89 -10.21 10.85
CA LEU A 178 13.64 -10.81 10.38
C LEU A 178 13.09 -10.13 9.13
N TYR A 179 13.60 -8.93 8.78
CA TYR A 179 13.15 -8.20 7.61
C TYR A 179 13.72 -8.81 6.32
N ARG A 180 12.86 -9.52 5.60
CA ARG A 180 13.20 -10.25 4.37
C ARG A 180 12.84 -9.52 3.09
N ARG A 181 12.23 -8.33 3.19
CA ARG A 181 11.86 -7.57 2.00
C ARG A 181 13.10 -6.96 1.33
N PRO A 182 13.04 -6.76 0.00
CA PRO A 182 14.10 -6.10 -0.77
C PRO A 182 14.46 -4.72 -0.19
N LYS A 183 15.72 -4.33 -0.36
CA LYS A 183 16.26 -3.07 0.15
C LYS A 183 16.98 -2.34 -0.98
N PRO A 184 16.77 -1.03 -1.14
CA PRO A 184 17.64 -0.22 -1.98
C PRO A 184 18.99 0.02 -1.29
N ASP A 185 19.98 0.44 -2.05
CA ASP A 185 21.34 0.69 -1.58
C ASP A 185 21.38 1.67 -0.41
N GLU A 186 20.56 2.73 -0.39
CA GLU A 186 20.56 3.68 0.73
C GLU A 186 20.14 3.09 2.08
N LEU A 187 19.56 1.87 2.11
CA LEU A 187 19.26 1.13 3.34
C LEU A 187 20.33 0.10 3.73
N THR A 188 21.43 0.00 2.98
CA THR A 188 22.51 -0.96 3.25
C THR A 188 23.84 -0.31 3.60
N HIS A 189 23.95 1.01 3.52
CA HIS A 189 25.18 1.75 3.81
C HIS A 189 25.10 2.48 5.16
N GLU A 190 26.26 2.66 5.79
CA GLU A 190 26.44 3.45 7.02
C GLU A 190 27.24 4.73 6.72
N PRO A 191 26.88 5.90 7.30
CA PRO A 191 25.73 6.11 8.16
C PRO A 191 24.40 6.03 7.38
N LEU A 192 23.39 5.42 8.01
CA LEU A 192 22.05 5.37 7.45
C LEU A 192 21.46 6.79 7.38
N LEU A 193 21.19 7.28 6.18
CA LEU A 193 20.50 8.55 5.95
C LEU A 193 19.75 8.50 4.62
N TYR A 194 18.43 8.56 4.67
CA TYR A 194 17.60 8.44 3.48
C TYR A 194 16.32 9.28 3.57
N CYS A 195 15.79 9.64 2.40
CA CYS A 195 14.48 10.27 2.31
C CYS A 195 13.40 9.17 2.31
N PRO A 196 12.53 9.09 3.33
CA PRO A 196 11.59 7.98 3.45
C PRO A 196 10.50 8.02 2.37
N PHE A 197 10.17 9.20 1.83
CA PHE A 197 9.27 9.32 0.69
C PHE A 197 9.86 8.71 -0.59
N ARG A 198 11.18 8.80 -0.80
CA ARG A 198 11.86 8.16 -1.94
C ARG A 198 12.03 6.66 -1.74
N LEU A 199 12.13 6.21 -0.50
CA LEU A 199 12.11 4.79 -0.15
C LEU A 199 10.76 4.17 -0.52
N ASP A 200 9.65 4.82 -0.15
CA ASP A 200 8.29 4.37 -0.51
C ASP A 200 8.15 4.16 -2.03
N ILE A 201 8.58 5.13 -2.84
CA ILE A 201 8.53 5.02 -4.31
C ILE A 201 9.36 3.85 -4.83
N TRP A 202 10.53 3.60 -4.25
CA TRP A 202 11.36 2.47 -4.64
C TRP A 202 10.71 1.13 -4.29
N GLN A 203 10.14 1.00 -3.09
CA GLN A 203 9.46 -0.23 -2.63
C GLN A 203 8.23 -0.54 -3.50
N PHE A 204 7.44 0.49 -3.81
CA PHE A 204 6.29 0.36 -4.70
C PHE A 204 6.73 0.01 -6.14
N GLY A 205 7.78 0.67 -6.63
CA GLY A 205 8.40 0.38 -7.92
C GLY A 205 8.97 -1.03 -8.03
N TYR A 206 9.53 -1.56 -6.95
CA TYR A 206 10.06 -2.92 -6.90
C TYR A 206 8.99 -3.96 -7.24
N ASP A 207 7.82 -3.87 -6.62
CA ASP A 207 6.73 -4.81 -6.88
C ASP A 207 6.13 -4.62 -8.27
N LEU A 208 6.03 -3.38 -8.77
CA LEU A 208 5.66 -3.12 -10.16
C LEU A 208 6.63 -3.78 -11.15
N VAL A 209 7.94 -3.64 -10.94
CA VAL A 209 8.93 -4.29 -11.82
C VAL A 209 8.89 -5.80 -11.70
N LYS A 210 8.72 -6.32 -10.49
CA LYS A 210 8.72 -7.76 -10.23
C LYS A 210 7.48 -8.47 -10.76
N TYR A 211 6.31 -7.87 -10.61
CA TYR A 211 5.03 -8.51 -10.89
C TYR A 211 4.30 -7.92 -12.11
N PHE A 212 4.71 -6.74 -12.62
CA PHE A 212 3.97 -6.00 -13.66
C PHE A 212 4.85 -5.28 -14.70
N SER A 213 6.04 -5.78 -15.01
CA SER A 213 6.99 -5.16 -15.97
C SER A 213 6.87 -5.60 -17.43
N THR A 214 5.91 -6.46 -17.73
CA THR A 214 5.80 -7.21 -18.99
C THR A 214 4.32 -7.28 -19.34
N THR A 215 3.82 -6.12 -19.74
CA THR A 215 2.41 -5.90 -20.04
C THR A 215 2.13 -5.94 -21.54
N ALA A 216 3.19 -6.03 -22.37
CA ALA A 216 3.15 -5.77 -23.82
C ALA A 216 2.70 -4.34 -24.17
N VAL A 217 2.70 -3.43 -23.18
CA VAL A 217 2.40 -2.01 -23.32
C VAL A 217 3.68 -1.23 -23.00
N PRO A 218 4.46 -0.80 -24.01
CA PRO A 218 5.80 -0.23 -23.82
C PRO A 218 5.85 0.99 -22.88
N GLU A 219 4.80 1.81 -22.88
CA GLU A 219 4.68 2.96 -22.00
C GLU A 219 4.62 2.57 -20.52
N LEU A 220 3.96 1.46 -20.18
CA LEU A 220 3.91 0.95 -18.81
C LEU A 220 5.25 0.28 -18.45
N ASP A 221 5.75 -0.57 -19.34
CA ASP A 221 6.99 -1.33 -19.10
C ASP A 221 8.21 -0.41 -18.92
N SER A 222 8.21 0.77 -19.54
CA SER A 222 9.25 1.80 -19.37
C SER A 222 9.05 2.72 -18.15
N LEU A 223 7.84 2.79 -17.60
CA LEU A 223 7.52 3.68 -16.47
C LEU A 223 8.08 3.13 -15.15
N TRP A 224 7.91 1.84 -14.89
CA TRP A 224 8.22 1.22 -13.58
C TRP A 224 9.68 1.26 -13.17
N PRO A 225 10.67 0.97 -14.06
CA PRO A 225 12.08 0.98 -13.68
C PRO A 225 12.56 2.34 -13.12
N ARG A 226 11.94 3.45 -13.55
CA ARG A 226 12.30 4.80 -13.06
C ARG A 226 12.00 5.00 -11.57
N LEU A 227 11.00 4.29 -11.03
CA LEU A 227 10.69 4.34 -9.61
C LEU A 227 11.82 3.71 -8.78
N MET A 228 12.61 2.83 -9.38
CA MET A 228 13.74 2.13 -8.77
C MET A 228 15.10 2.74 -9.11
N ALA A 229 15.15 3.99 -9.60
CA ALA A 229 16.43 4.64 -9.91
C ALA A 229 17.41 4.56 -8.72
N THR A 230 18.66 4.18 -9.00
CA THR A 230 19.70 4.01 -7.97
C THR A 230 19.89 5.28 -7.15
N ASN A 231 19.93 6.44 -7.82
CA ASN A 231 19.91 7.73 -7.16
C ASN A 231 18.48 8.06 -6.67
N PRO A 232 18.23 8.17 -5.35
CA PRO A 232 16.89 8.45 -4.83
C PRO A 232 16.27 9.76 -5.35
N GLN A 233 17.09 10.74 -5.74
CA GLN A 233 16.62 12.03 -6.26
C GLN A 233 16.07 11.95 -7.68
N GLU A 234 16.47 10.94 -8.45
CA GLU A 234 15.99 10.72 -9.83
C GLU A 234 14.64 10.00 -9.87
N ARG A 235 14.25 9.33 -8.77
CA ARG A 235 12.93 8.70 -8.66
C ARG A 235 11.85 9.77 -8.81
N PRO A 236 10.74 9.52 -9.51
CA PRO A 236 9.61 10.45 -9.53
C PRO A 236 8.93 10.53 -8.16
N THR A 237 8.08 11.55 -7.94
CA THR A 237 7.16 11.57 -6.79
C THR A 237 5.93 10.71 -7.09
N ALA A 238 5.20 10.27 -6.06
CA ALA A 238 3.94 9.54 -6.25
C ALA A 238 2.96 10.34 -7.14
N GLN A 239 2.85 11.65 -6.91
CA GLN A 239 2.00 12.54 -7.71
C GLN A 239 2.39 12.53 -9.19
N LYS A 240 3.70 12.62 -9.49
CA LYS A 240 4.17 12.60 -10.88
C LYS A 240 3.85 11.27 -11.57
N VAL A 241 4.01 10.14 -10.87
CA VAL A 241 3.66 8.82 -11.42
C VAL A 241 2.15 8.72 -11.65
N LEU A 242 1.34 9.18 -10.69
CA LEU A 242 -0.12 9.20 -10.79
C LEU A 242 -0.59 10.05 -11.99
N ASP A 243 -0.01 11.23 -12.18
CA ASP A 243 -0.34 12.13 -13.28
C ASP A 243 0.04 11.53 -14.65
N GLU A 244 1.24 10.96 -14.77
CA GLU A 244 1.72 10.32 -16.00
C GLU A 244 0.89 9.08 -16.36
N LEU A 245 0.63 8.19 -15.38
CA LEU A 245 -0.18 6.99 -15.57
C LEU A 245 -1.64 7.34 -15.88
N GLY A 246 -2.21 8.29 -15.16
CA GLY A 246 -3.58 8.76 -15.38
C GLY A 246 -3.74 9.41 -16.76
N ALA A 247 -2.74 10.19 -17.21
CA ALA A 247 -2.72 10.75 -18.55
C ALA A 247 -2.63 9.66 -19.64
N PHE A 248 -1.82 8.62 -19.40
CA PHE A 248 -1.75 7.45 -20.28
C PHE A 248 -3.10 6.73 -20.37
N VAL A 249 -3.73 6.40 -19.24
CA VAL A 249 -5.04 5.71 -19.25
C VAL A 249 -6.12 6.52 -19.97
N ARG A 250 -6.15 7.85 -19.80
CA ARG A 250 -7.15 8.71 -20.47
C ARG A 250 -6.99 8.77 -21.98
N ARG A 251 -5.78 8.59 -22.51
CA ARG A 251 -5.51 8.66 -23.96
C ARG A 251 -5.53 7.28 -24.64
N THR A 252 -5.44 6.21 -23.87
CA THR A 252 -5.38 4.84 -24.38
C THR A 252 -6.80 4.26 -24.50
N PRO A 253 -7.21 3.78 -25.69
CA PRO A 253 -8.48 3.08 -25.84
C PRO A 253 -8.58 1.84 -24.93
N PRO A 254 -9.73 1.57 -24.28
CA PRO A 254 -9.87 0.44 -23.35
C PRO A 254 -9.44 -0.91 -23.94
N ASP A 255 -9.74 -1.16 -25.22
CA ASP A 255 -9.42 -2.43 -25.89
C ASP A 255 -7.90 -2.68 -26.01
N GLN A 256 -7.06 -1.65 -25.89
CA GLN A 256 -5.60 -1.80 -25.88
C GLN A 256 -5.05 -2.23 -24.51
N LEU A 257 -5.80 -1.99 -23.43
CA LEU A 257 -5.45 -2.40 -22.07
C LEU A 257 -6.20 -3.67 -21.64
N HIS A 258 -7.26 -4.04 -22.36
CA HIS A 258 -7.99 -5.28 -22.14
C HIS A 258 -7.25 -6.49 -22.74
N VAL A 259 -6.04 -6.73 -22.23
CA VAL A 259 -5.12 -7.78 -22.68
C VAL A 259 -4.57 -8.53 -21.46
N PRO A 260 -4.21 -9.82 -21.59
CA PRO A 260 -3.56 -10.56 -20.53
C PRO A 260 -2.12 -10.08 -20.28
N PHE A 261 -1.57 -10.39 -19.11
CA PHE A 261 -0.15 -10.21 -18.86
C PHE A 261 0.67 -11.25 -19.65
N THR A 262 1.91 -10.91 -19.98
CA THR A 262 2.79 -11.83 -20.71
C THR A 262 3.70 -12.66 -19.80
N ASN A 263 3.65 -12.45 -18.47
CA ASN A 263 4.67 -12.93 -17.53
C ASN A 263 4.19 -13.97 -16.50
N PHE A 264 3.23 -14.81 -16.88
CA PHE A 264 2.74 -15.90 -16.03
C PHE A 264 3.45 -17.24 -16.21
#